data_AF-A0A355GGA9-F1
#
_entry.id   AF-A0A355GGA9-F1
#
_cell.length_a   1.000
_cell.length_b   1.000
_cell.length_c   1.000
_cell.angle_alpha   90.00
_cell.angle_beta   90.00
_cell.angle_gamma   90.00
#
_symmetry.space_group_name_H-M   'P 1'
#
loop_
_entity.id
_entity.type
_entity.pdbx_description
1 polymer ?
#
loop_
_entity_poly.entity_id
_entity_poly.type
_entity_poly.pdbx_seq_one_letter_code
_entity_poly.pdbx_strand_id
1 'polypeptide(L)'
;REIIIRMLMNLKRIHEEREDFQRAWNVQRRLCALNPLSNAHRKDLAALSFKTKKLGLAADLLTSCLKSCPESEQLDIKLMLQKVHAELAQWN
;
A
#
# COMPACT_ATOMS: atom_id res chain seq x y z
N ARG A 1 -12.59 9.77 16.08
CA ARG A 1 -11.73 8.89 15.25
C ARG A 1 -11.59 9.40 13.82
N GLU A 2 -12.69 9.80 13.18
CA GLU A 2 -12.73 10.29 11.80
C GLU A 2 -11.83 11.51 11.55
N ILE A 3 -11.79 12.47 12.48
CA ILE A 3 -10.91 13.65 12.38
C ILE A 3 -9.44 13.23 12.22
N ILE A 4 -8.97 12.27 13.01
CA ILE A 4 -7.59 11.77 12.96
C ILE A 4 -7.32 11.08 11.61
N ILE A 5 -8.26 10.26 11.12
CA ILE A 5 -8.13 9.60 9.81
C ILE A 5 -8.02 10.65 8.71
N ARG A 6 -8.88 11.67 8.72
CA ARG A 6 -8.84 12.76 7.74
C ARG A 6 -7.54 13.56 7.79
N MET A 7 -7.05 13.88 8.99
CA MET A 7 -5.76 14.56 9.16
C MET A 7 -4.59 13.72 8.64
N LEU A 8 -4.60 12.40 8.90
CA LEU A 8 -3.59 11.49 8.37
C LEU A 8 -3.68 11.34 6.85
N MET A 9 -4.88 11.28 6.27
CA MET A 9 -5.06 11.27 4.81
C MET A 9 -4.51 12.54 4.16
N ASN A 10 -4.80 13.71 4.75
CA ASN A 10 -4.26 14.98 4.27
C ASN A 10 -2.73 15.02 4.38
N LEU A 11 -2.17 14.56 5.50
CA LEU A 11 -0.72 14.51 5.70
C LEU A 11 -0.05 13.55 4.72
N LYS A 12 -0.65 12.38 4.47
CA LYS A 12 -0.16 11.42 3.45
C LYS A 12 -0.08 12.11 2.09
N ARG A 13 -1.17 12.78 1.68
CA ARG A 13 -1.24 13.48 0.39
C ARG A 13 -0.15 14.54 0.26
N ILE A 14 0.10 15.34 1.30
CA ILE A 14 1.19 16.35 1.31
C ILE A 14 2.55 15.68 1.11
N HIS A 15 2.80 14.52 1.72
CA HIS A 15 4.05 13.79 1.50
C HIS A 15 4.14 13.20 0.09
N GLU A 16 3.03 12.69 -0.47
CA GLU A 16 2.98 12.16 -1.84
C GLU A 16 3.21 13.27 -2.89
N GLU A 17 2.59 14.43 -2.72
CA GLU A 17 2.78 15.63 -3.58
C GLU A 17 4.23 16.12 -3.56
N ARG A 18 4.95 15.91 -2.45
CA ARG A 18 6.37 16.25 -2.30
C ARG A 18 7.31 15.11 -2.68
N GLU A 19 6.76 13.99 -3.18
CA GLU A 19 7.50 12.76 -3.50
C GLU A 19 8.28 12.17 -2.31
N ASP A 20 7.95 12.57 -1.08
CA ASP A 20 8.50 12.02 0.17
C ASP A 20 7.79 10.70 0.49
N PHE A 21 8.00 9.70 -0.36
CA PHE A 21 7.30 8.41 -0.27
C PHE A 21 7.62 7.66 1.02
N GLN A 22 8.77 7.89 1.63
CA GLN A 22 9.12 7.30 2.91
C GLN A 22 8.23 7.86 4.04
N ARG A 23 7.99 9.17 4.07
CA ARG A 23 7.05 9.74 5.05
C ARG A 23 5.60 9.40 4.73
N ALA A 24 5.20 9.39 3.45
CA ALA A 24 3.88 8.93 3.04
C ALA A 24 3.63 7.49 3.50
N TRP A 25 4.61 6.60 3.35
CA TRP A 25 4.54 5.22 3.82
C TRP A 25 4.34 5.12 5.34
N ASN A 26 5.06 5.92 6.12
CA ASN A 26 4.88 5.96 7.59
C ASN A 26 3.46 6.36 7.99
N VAL A 27 2.87 7.34 7.30
CA VAL A 27 1.50 7.77 7.53
C VAL A 27 0.50 6.68 7.12
N GLN A 28 0.70 6.07 5.94
CA GLN A 28 -0.16 5.00 5.45
C GLN A 28 -0.14 3.76 6.37
N ARG A 29 1.01 3.42 6.95
CA ARG A 29 1.10 2.34 7.95
C ARG A 29 0.21 2.62 9.17
N ARG A 30 0.14 3.88 9.62
CA ARG A 30 -0.75 4.29 10.73
C ARG A 30 -2.23 4.23 10.31
N LEU A 31 -2.56 4.62 9.09
CA LEU A 31 -3.92 4.49 8.54
C LEU A 31 -4.37 3.02 8.48
N CYS A 32 -3.51 2.11 8.01
CA CYS A 32 -3.74 0.67 8.05
C CYS A 32 -3.96 0.16 9.48
N ALA A 33 -3.12 0.55 10.44
CA ALA A 33 -3.28 0.13 11.84
C ALA A 33 -4.59 0.63 12.45
N LEU A 34 -5.06 1.82 12.05
CA LEU A 34 -6.36 2.33 12.47
C LEU A 34 -7.51 1.58 11.80
N ASN A 35 -7.39 1.12 10.56
CA ASN A 35 -8.46 0.40 9.89
C ASN A 35 -7.93 -0.88 9.22
N PRO A 36 -7.63 -1.92 10.01
CA PRO A 36 -6.89 -3.09 9.53
C PRO A 36 -7.66 -3.93 8.53
N LEU A 37 -8.99 -3.82 8.47
CA LEU A 37 -9.83 -4.56 7.53
C LEU A 37 -10.06 -3.81 6.19
N SER A 38 -9.59 -2.57 6.08
CA SER A 38 -9.71 -1.80 4.83
C SER A 38 -8.74 -2.30 3.77
N ASN A 39 -9.26 -2.97 2.75
CA ASN A 39 -8.49 -3.36 1.57
C ASN A 39 -7.94 -2.14 0.82
N ALA A 40 -8.65 -1.02 0.81
CA ALA A 40 -8.16 0.23 0.23
C ALA A 40 -6.85 0.69 0.90
N HIS A 41 -6.82 0.75 2.23
CA HIS A 41 -5.59 1.13 2.94
C HIS A 41 -4.46 0.11 2.77
N ARG A 42 -4.76 -1.19 2.71
CA ARG A 42 -3.75 -2.22 2.45
C ARG A 42 -3.15 -2.09 1.04
N LYS A 43 -3.97 -1.86 0.01
CA LYS A 43 -3.52 -1.59 -1.37
C LYS A 43 -2.63 -0.36 -1.45
N ASP A 44 -3.03 0.74 -0.81
CA ASP A 44 -2.21 1.96 -0.72
C ASP A 44 -0.87 1.71 -0.02
N LEU A 45 -0.87 0.93 1.07
CA LEU A 45 0.35 0.57 1.78
C LEU A 45 1.26 -0.30 0.91
N ALA A 46 0.70 -1.23 0.13
CA ALA A 46 1.48 -2.03 -0.82
C ALA A 46 2.13 -1.16 -1.91
N ALA A 47 1.38 -0.22 -2.48
CA ALA A 47 1.89 0.71 -3.49
C ALA A 47 3.05 1.57 -2.95
N LEU A 48 2.91 2.13 -1.75
CA LEU A 48 3.98 2.90 -1.09
C LEU A 48 5.15 2.01 -0.66
N SER A 49 4.89 0.75 -0.30
CA SER A 49 5.95 -0.22 0.01
C SER A 49 6.79 -0.54 -1.24
N PHE A 50 6.14 -0.70 -2.40
CA PHE A 50 6.84 -0.83 -3.68
C PHE A 50 7.69 0.41 -4.02
N LYS A 51 7.10 1.61 -3.94
CA LYS A 51 7.83 2.88 -4.18
C LYS A 51 9.04 3.08 -3.26
N THR A 52 8.98 2.54 -2.04
CA THR A 52 10.05 2.65 -1.04
C THR A 52 10.91 1.40 -0.94
N LYS A 53 10.91 0.55 -1.98
CA LYS A 53 11.72 -0.68 -2.13
C LYS A 53 11.54 -1.72 -1.00
N LYS A 54 10.42 -1.68 -0.29
CA LYS A 54 9.99 -2.69 0.69
C LYS A 54 9.21 -3.80 -0.02
N LEU A 55 9.87 -4.48 -0.96
CA LEU A 55 9.20 -5.34 -1.94
C LEU A 55 8.54 -6.59 -1.32
N GLY A 56 9.18 -7.23 -0.34
CA GLY A 56 8.59 -8.36 0.38
C GLY A 56 7.27 -7.99 1.05
N LEU A 57 7.25 -6.86 1.78
CA LEU A 57 6.02 -6.35 2.39
C LEU A 57 4.95 -6.01 1.36
N ALA A 58 5.33 -5.44 0.21
CA ALA A 58 4.39 -5.17 -0.87
C ALA A 58 3.74 -6.47 -1.40
N ALA A 59 4.53 -7.53 -1.60
CA ALA A 59 4.05 -8.83 -2.05
C ALA A 59 3.08 -9.46 -1.03
N ASP A 60 3.43 -9.43 0.27
CA ASP A 60 2.61 -9.99 1.34
C ASP A 60 1.25 -9.29 1.43
N LEU A 61 1.25 -7.95 1.38
CA LEU A 61 0.03 -7.15 1.44
C LEU A 61 -0.89 -7.44 0.24
N LEU A 62 -0.33 -7.49 -0.97
CA LEU A 62 -1.11 -7.77 -2.19
C LEU A 62 -1.66 -9.19 -2.21
N THR A 63 -0.87 -10.18 -1.77
CA THR A 63 -1.31 -11.57 -1.64
C THR A 63 -2.46 -11.68 -0.64
N SER A 64 -2.38 -10.97 0.49
CA SER A 64 -3.47 -10.92 1.46
C SER A 64 -4.71 -10.22 0.93
N CYS A 65 -4.56 -9.12 0.18
CA CYS A 65 -5.68 -8.43 -0.46
C CYS A 65 -6.40 -9.35 -1.45
N LEU A 66 -5.65 -10.10 -2.26
CA LEU A 66 -6.20 -11.00 -3.28
C LEU A 66 -7.12 -12.08 -2.69
N LYS A 67 -6.82 -12.56 -1.48
CA LYS A 67 -7.64 -13.57 -0.79
C LYS A 67 -9.00 -13.05 -0.32
N SER A 68 -9.19 -11.74 -0.23
CA SER A 68 -10.36 -11.13 0.41
C SER A 68 -11.09 -10.10 -0.45
N CYS A 69 -10.60 -9.78 -1.65
CA CYS A 69 -11.23 -8.81 -2.53
C CYS A 69 -12.25 -9.46 -3.47
N PRO A 70 -13.27 -8.70 -3.92
CA PRO A 70 -14.16 -9.12 -5.00
C PRO A 70 -13.38 -9.39 -6.30
N GLU A 71 -13.94 -10.24 -7.16
CA GLU A 71 -13.32 -10.60 -8.45
C GLU A 71 -13.00 -9.39 -9.33
N SER A 72 -13.88 -8.37 -9.30
CA SER A 72 -13.71 -7.10 -10.02
C SER A 72 -12.43 -6.34 -9.68
N GLU A 73 -11.86 -6.55 -8.49
CA GLU A 73 -10.62 -5.89 -8.05
C GLU A 73 -9.37 -6.78 -8.18
N GLN A 74 -9.53 -8.06 -8.50
CA GLN A 74 -8.41 -9.01 -8.53
C GLN A 74 -7.41 -8.70 -9.63
N LEU A 75 -7.87 -8.21 -10.79
CA LEU A 75 -7.00 -7.93 -11.93
C LEU A 75 -5.92 -6.91 -11.57
N ASP A 76 -6.31 -5.78 -10.97
CA ASP A 76 -5.38 -4.73 -10.55
C ASP A 76 -4.34 -5.23 -9.54
N ILE A 77 -4.79 -6.04 -8.57
CA ILE A 77 -3.92 -6.60 -7.53
C ILE A 77 -2.93 -7.58 -8.16
N LYS A 78 -3.38 -8.46 -9.07
CA LYS A 78 -2.52 -9.40 -9.80
C LYS A 78 -1.47 -8.66 -10.64
N LEU A 79 -1.86 -7.59 -11.34
CA LEU A 79 -0.93 -6.76 -12.12
C LEU A 79 0.13 -6.08 -11.24
N MET A 80 -0.26 -5.56 -10.07
CA MET A 80 0.71 -4.97 -9.14
C MET A 80 1.65 -6.03 -8.55
N LEU A 81 1.13 -7.22 -8.23
CA LEU A 81 1.91 -8.33 -7.68
C LEU A 81 2.93 -8.86 -8.71
N GLN A 82 2.56 -8.92 -9.99
CA GLN A 82 3.51 -9.22 -11.07
C GLN A 82 4.66 -8.20 -11.14
N LYS A 83 4.38 -6.90 -11.00
CA LYS A 83 5.42 -5.86 -10.95
C LYS A 83 6.35 -6.03 -9.75
N VAL A 84 5.79 -6.34 -8.57
CA VAL A 84 6.58 -6.60 -7.36
C VAL A 84 7.51 -7.79 -7.55
N HIS A 85 7.01 -8.90 -8.12
CA HIS A 85 7.82 -10.09 -8.37
C HIS A 85 8.88 -9.86 -9.44
N ALA A 86 8.56 -9.15 -10.51
CA ALA A 86 9.54 -8.79 -11.54
C ALA A 86 10.68 -7.94 -10.94
N GLU A 87 10.35 -6.97 -10.08
CA GLU A 87 11.36 -6.20 -9.36
C GLU A 87 12.17 -7.09 -8.42
N LEU A 88 11.54 -7.92 -7.56
CA LEU A 88 12.25 -8.83 -6.65
C LEU A 88 13.25 -9.75 -7.38
N ALA A 89 12.87 -10.26 -8.55
CA ALA A 89 13.72 -11.13 -9.35
C ALA A 89 14.96 -10.43 -9.91
N GLN A 90 15.00 -9.10 -9.98
CA GLN A 90 16.20 -8.35 -10.36
C GLN A 90 17.24 -8.27 -9.24
N TRP A 91 16.84 -8.51 -7.99
CA TRP A 91 17.69 -8.40 -6.79
C TRP A 91 18.12 -9.76 -6.21
N ASN A 92 17.70 -10.87 -6.84
CA ASN A 92 18.09 -12.25 -6.51
C ASN A 92 19.04 -12.80 -7.57
#